data_AF-A0A8H7UBV4-F1
#
_entry.id   AF-A0A8H7UBV4-F1
#
_cell.length_a   1.000
_cell.length_b   1.000
_cell.length_c   1.000
_cell.angle_alpha   90.00
_cell.angle_beta   90.00
_cell.angle_gamma   90.00
#
_symmetry.space_group_name_H-M   'P 1'
#
loop_
_entity.id
_entity.type
_entity.pdbx_description
1 polymer ?
#
loop_
_entity_poly.entity_id
_entity_poly.type
_entity_poly.pdbx_seq_one_letter_code
_entity_poly.pdbx_strand_id
1 'polypeptide(L)'
;MHFDNHPPRVDGEKTLVTELKGQNAMLSEFRRRAFTNYRSIQTLRLRSTLQTEHCRLACRRSFMTSQYCYKRVTRGKSSDILGPPKPLDPSPKVTETDGILLNHSTGSEQLPKLRAPTGSVVLDAVREFTEKYPTCVLLMQVGDFYELYEDHASRYASQLDLKLTKKEITSGTIVDFAGFPLRSLDRYLELLVNRVKCNVALCEQYTTSSGHLKRKITRIITPGTLVEERFLDAHEYNYLLAVHVDGQNTGLAWIDMSVGDFIMQKSGLSQLQDDLARIRPREILLPAWLEQDTQHVANQIIQNFSRAAVTFRSASLFDVQAGRQNLNELFNIDKRLESPRTTVIELEPEFDAPQFSDCEIAAAQALMEYVDSTQLGTRPRLQKPIRFDAHEVLRIDNATMNSLEVLTSIREGKRADSLLGVIDCTATSAGSRLLNRWLVSPLTKVDAIEKRLDIVDYFYRRSRLLDDVRLALKSSNDAQRALQRLSLRKGQHSDLLELKWTLKSMKTIKQQIQSSLLIGNEDSFNLEPAHHPLIKLLDGLDTHDHLAEAIANAIDEEYVIAKNTKDNRDFGYVNA
;
A
#
# COMPACT_ATOMS: atom_id res chain seq x y z
N MET A 1 -30.40 76.74 -41.77
CA MET A 1 -30.01 77.47 -40.54
C MET A 1 -30.26 76.50 -39.39
N HIS A 2 -29.33 76.08 -38.54
CA HIS A 2 -27.95 76.40 -38.23
C HIS A 2 -27.25 75.11 -37.76
N PHE A 3 -25.94 75.04 -37.95
CA PHE A 3 -25.03 74.03 -37.37
C PHE A 3 -24.99 74.11 -35.85
N ASP A 4 -24.78 72.97 -35.17
CA ASP A 4 -23.76 72.90 -34.11
C ASP A 4 -23.22 71.48 -33.93
N ASN A 5 -21.89 71.38 -34.00
CA ASN A 5 -21.04 70.19 -33.93
C ASN A 5 -20.25 70.23 -32.63
N HIS A 6 -20.44 69.29 -31.71
CA HIS A 6 -19.45 68.93 -30.68
C HIS A 6 -19.57 67.44 -30.30
N PRO A 7 -18.48 66.64 -30.39
CA PRO A 7 -18.46 65.30 -29.83
C PRO A 7 -18.03 65.33 -28.33
N PRO A 8 -18.47 64.37 -27.51
CA PRO A 8 -18.04 64.27 -26.12
C PRO A 8 -16.59 63.74 -26.00
N ARG A 9 -15.85 64.27 -25.01
CA ARG A 9 -14.47 63.91 -24.69
C ARG A 9 -14.35 62.47 -24.15
N VAL A 10 -13.26 61.81 -24.55
CA VAL A 10 -12.87 60.45 -24.15
C VAL A 10 -12.07 60.49 -22.85
N ASP A 11 -12.62 59.96 -21.75
CA ASP A 11 -11.93 59.74 -20.45
C ASP A 11 -11.43 58.27 -20.29
N GLY A 12 -11.06 57.61 -21.40
CA GLY A 12 -10.64 56.20 -21.42
C GLY A 12 -9.12 55.94 -21.32
N GLU A 13 -8.27 56.91 -21.64
CA GLU A 13 -6.81 56.66 -21.73
C GLU A 13 -6.06 56.79 -20.39
N LYS A 14 -6.58 57.55 -19.42
CA LYS A 14 -5.89 57.72 -18.13
C LYS A 14 -6.01 56.49 -17.22
N THR A 15 -7.08 55.71 -17.35
CA THR A 15 -7.34 54.53 -16.51
C THR A 15 -6.44 53.34 -16.92
N LEU A 16 -6.29 53.10 -18.22
CA LEU A 16 -5.43 52.03 -18.79
C LEU A 16 -3.93 52.26 -18.54
N VAL A 17 -3.47 53.51 -18.62
CA VAL A 17 -2.05 53.84 -18.34
C VAL A 17 -1.71 53.68 -16.85
N THR A 18 -2.70 53.81 -15.97
CA THR A 18 -2.50 53.64 -14.52
C THR A 18 -2.46 52.15 -14.13
N GLU A 19 -3.30 51.31 -14.75
CA GLU A 19 -3.26 49.85 -14.58
C GLU A 19 -1.97 49.23 -15.13
N LEU A 20 -1.52 49.65 -16.32
CA LEU A 20 -0.27 49.15 -16.93
C LEU A 20 0.98 49.58 -16.16
N LYS A 21 0.96 50.73 -15.49
CA LYS A 21 2.04 51.15 -14.57
C LYS A 21 2.02 50.35 -13.27
N GLY A 22 0.85 50.00 -12.74
CA GLY A 22 0.70 49.13 -11.57
C GLY A 22 1.22 47.71 -11.81
N GLN A 23 0.91 47.11 -12.97
CA GLN A 23 1.40 45.78 -13.34
C GLN A 23 2.91 45.74 -13.58
N ASN A 24 3.49 46.78 -14.19
CA ASN A 24 4.94 46.88 -14.35
C ASN A 24 5.69 47.12 -13.04
N ALA A 25 5.11 47.87 -12.10
CA ALA A 25 5.66 48.03 -10.75
C ALA A 25 5.68 46.68 -10.01
N MET A 26 4.59 45.93 -10.06
CA MET A 26 4.47 44.59 -9.45
C MET A 26 5.48 43.58 -10.05
N LEU A 27 5.66 43.58 -11.38
CA LEU A 27 6.65 42.74 -12.06
C LEU A 27 8.09 43.15 -11.73
N SER A 28 8.35 44.44 -11.54
CA SER A 28 9.68 44.95 -11.15
C SER A 28 10.05 44.57 -9.71
N GLU A 29 9.06 44.57 -8.82
CA GLU A 29 9.22 44.17 -7.41
C GLU A 29 9.37 42.65 -7.30
N PHE A 30 8.64 41.88 -8.11
CA PHE A 30 8.81 40.43 -8.25
C PHE A 30 10.22 40.07 -8.74
N ARG A 31 10.72 40.76 -9.78
CA ARG A 31 12.10 40.57 -10.27
C ARG A 31 13.15 40.92 -9.22
N ARG A 32 12.96 41.98 -8.44
CA ARG A 32 13.85 42.32 -7.30
C ARG A 32 13.83 41.25 -6.20
N ARG A 33 12.66 40.70 -5.85
CA ARG A 33 12.54 39.62 -4.85
C ARG A 33 13.19 38.32 -5.35
N ALA A 34 12.98 37.94 -6.60
CA ALA A 34 13.60 36.77 -7.21
C ALA A 34 15.13 36.87 -7.27
N PHE A 35 15.68 38.06 -7.60
CA PHE A 35 17.13 38.28 -7.68
C PHE A 35 17.80 38.30 -6.30
N THR A 36 17.12 38.85 -5.28
CA THR A 36 17.58 38.83 -3.89
C THR A 36 17.58 37.40 -3.35
N ASN A 37 16.55 36.60 -3.63
CA ASN A 37 16.50 35.18 -3.26
C ASN A 37 17.58 34.35 -3.97
N TYR A 38 17.89 34.63 -5.24
CA TYR A 38 18.96 33.94 -5.97
C TYR A 38 20.36 34.18 -5.37
N ARG A 39 20.68 35.41 -4.96
CA ARG A 39 21.95 35.72 -4.27
C ARG A 39 22.03 35.08 -2.89
N SER A 40 20.93 35.04 -2.14
CA SER A 40 20.85 34.33 -0.85
C SER A 40 21.10 32.83 -1.04
N ILE A 41 20.53 32.22 -2.09
CA ILE A 41 20.71 30.80 -2.43
C ILE A 41 22.17 30.47 -2.85
N GLN A 42 22.84 31.34 -3.60
CA GLN A 42 24.26 31.13 -3.94
C GLN A 42 25.18 31.25 -2.70
N THR A 43 24.88 32.18 -1.80
CA THR A 43 25.63 32.34 -0.55
C THR A 43 25.39 31.17 0.41
N LEU A 44 24.19 30.58 0.39
CA LEU A 44 23.82 29.37 1.13
C LEU A 44 24.44 28.10 0.54
N ARG A 45 24.60 27.99 -0.79
CA ARG A 45 25.31 26.87 -1.44
C ARG A 45 26.76 26.77 -0.98
N LEU A 46 27.47 27.90 -0.84
CA LEU A 46 28.85 27.90 -0.33
C LEU A 46 28.93 27.42 1.13
N ARG A 47 27.94 27.75 1.97
CA ARG A 47 27.87 27.28 3.36
C ARG A 47 27.44 25.81 3.48
N SER A 48 26.51 25.34 2.63
CA SER A 48 26.09 23.93 2.63
C SER A 48 27.21 22.99 2.14
N THR A 49 28.05 23.44 1.21
CA THR A 49 29.17 22.62 0.72
C THR A 49 30.22 22.40 1.83
N LEU A 50 30.49 23.43 2.65
CA LEU A 50 31.37 23.33 3.83
C LEU A 50 30.79 22.45 4.94
N GLN A 51 29.48 22.52 5.19
CA GLN A 51 28.81 21.70 6.19
C GLN A 51 28.69 20.22 5.76
N THR A 52 28.54 19.96 4.46
CA THR A 52 28.55 18.60 3.88
C THR A 52 29.93 17.95 4.00
N GLU A 53 31.01 18.69 3.77
CA GLU A 53 32.38 18.22 4.00
C GLU A 53 32.66 17.94 5.49
N HIS A 54 32.11 18.78 6.39
CA HIS A 54 32.24 18.56 7.82
C HIS A 54 31.49 17.31 8.31
N CYS A 55 30.30 17.03 7.76
CA CYS A 55 29.56 15.78 7.99
C CYS A 55 30.26 14.56 7.39
N ARG A 56 30.89 14.67 6.21
CA ARG A 56 31.70 13.59 5.62
C ARG A 56 32.94 13.25 6.47
N LEU A 57 33.61 14.27 7.02
CA LEU A 57 34.74 14.09 7.95
C LEU A 57 34.29 13.46 9.28
N ALA A 58 33.12 13.83 9.80
CA ALA A 58 32.52 13.22 10.99
C ALA A 58 32.13 11.74 10.74
N CYS A 59 31.49 11.44 9.60
CA CYS A 59 31.19 10.05 9.20
C CYS A 59 32.45 9.20 9.00
N ARG A 60 33.53 9.74 8.40
CA ARG A 60 34.81 9.02 8.26
C ARG A 60 35.48 8.71 9.60
N ARG A 61 35.37 9.61 10.60
CA ARG A 61 35.88 9.36 11.96
C ARG A 61 35.09 8.26 12.68
N SER A 62 33.77 8.21 12.50
CA SER A 62 32.92 7.13 13.06
C SER A 62 33.10 5.79 12.34
N PHE A 63 33.53 5.79 11.07
CA PHE A 63 33.82 4.55 10.32
C PHE A 63 35.18 3.93 10.70
N MET A 64 36.17 4.74 11.07
CA MET A 64 37.49 4.23 11.48
C MET A 64 37.51 3.62 12.89
N THR A 65 36.57 3.97 13.77
CA THR A 65 36.43 3.34 15.09
C THR A 65 35.70 1.98 15.05
N SER A 66 35.07 1.62 13.93
CA SER A 66 34.38 0.33 13.75
C SER A 66 35.27 -0.79 13.17
N GLN A 67 36.44 -0.45 12.59
CA GLN A 67 37.33 -1.43 11.91
C GLN A 67 38.17 -2.33 12.82
N TYR A 68 38.07 -2.20 14.15
CA TYR A 68 38.82 -3.08 15.09
C TYR A 68 38.06 -4.34 15.55
N CYS A 69 36.78 -4.51 15.19
CA CYS A 69 35.98 -5.68 15.63
C CYS A 69 35.71 -6.76 14.57
N TYR A 70 36.29 -6.68 13.36
CA TYR A 70 36.04 -7.66 12.28
C TYR A 70 37.33 -8.33 11.76
N LYS A 71 38.17 -8.81 12.68
CA LYS A 71 39.29 -9.73 12.37
C LYS A 71 39.34 -10.88 13.38
N ARG A 72 38.41 -11.82 13.26
CA ARG A 72 38.60 -13.25 13.61
C ARG A 72 37.45 -14.06 13.01
N VAL A 73 37.81 -15.22 12.48
CA VAL A 73 36.95 -16.22 11.82
C VAL A 73 36.71 -16.00 10.33
N THR A 74 37.73 -16.28 9.52
CA THR A 74 37.61 -17.17 8.33
C THR A 74 39.02 -17.55 7.86
N ARG A 75 39.46 -18.76 8.26
CA ARG A 75 40.52 -19.52 7.58
C ARG A 75 39.94 -20.89 7.29
N GLY A 76 39.61 -21.14 6.03
CA GLY A 76 39.15 -22.44 5.52
C GLY A 76 39.31 -22.43 4.01
N LYS A 77 40.16 -23.32 3.52
CA LYS A 77 40.72 -23.42 2.17
C LYS A 77 39.64 -23.68 1.09
N SER A 78 39.77 -23.04 -0.07
CA SER A 78 39.25 -23.58 -1.33
C SER A 78 40.43 -23.90 -2.26
N SER A 79 40.41 -25.11 -2.82
CA SER A 79 41.22 -25.52 -3.96
C SER A 79 40.32 -26.32 -4.88
N ASP A 80 40.25 -25.86 -6.13
CA ASP A 80 40.05 -26.60 -7.38
C ASP A 80 38.88 -27.58 -7.47
N ILE A 81 37.88 -27.30 -8.33
CA ILE A 81 37.48 -28.10 -9.52
C ILE A 81 36.51 -27.24 -10.37
N LEU A 82 36.92 -26.77 -11.56
CA LEU A 82 36.02 -26.31 -12.62
C LEU A 82 36.57 -26.81 -13.97
N GLY A 83 35.92 -27.84 -14.52
CA GLY A 83 36.08 -28.27 -15.92
C GLY A 83 34.94 -27.69 -16.78
N PRO A 84 35.15 -27.54 -18.11
CA PRO A 84 34.20 -26.86 -18.99
C PRO A 84 32.93 -27.69 -19.27
N PRO A 85 31.82 -27.05 -19.69
CA PRO A 85 30.52 -27.70 -19.82
C PRO A 85 30.43 -28.61 -21.05
N LYS A 86 29.72 -29.73 -20.91
CA LYS A 86 29.37 -30.64 -22.02
C LYS A 86 28.18 -30.10 -22.82
N PRO A 87 28.13 -30.33 -24.15
CA PRO A 87 27.00 -29.94 -24.99
C PRO A 87 25.78 -30.87 -24.80
N LEU A 88 24.59 -30.29 -24.97
CA LEU A 88 23.28 -30.93 -24.91
C LEU A 88 22.99 -31.75 -26.17
N ASP A 89 22.50 -32.97 -26.00
CA ASP A 89 21.98 -33.83 -27.06
C ASP A 89 20.55 -33.41 -27.50
N PRO A 90 20.14 -33.72 -28.75
CA PRO A 90 18.96 -33.16 -29.37
C PRO A 90 17.64 -33.89 -29.00
N SER A 91 16.56 -33.11 -28.99
CA SER A 91 15.17 -33.51 -28.75
C SER A 91 14.68 -34.63 -29.68
N PRO A 92 13.80 -35.54 -29.22
CA PRO A 92 13.24 -36.57 -30.08
C PRO A 92 12.18 -35.99 -31.03
N LYS A 93 12.29 -36.39 -32.30
CA LYS A 93 11.30 -36.19 -33.37
C LYS A 93 10.05 -37.03 -33.09
N VAL A 94 8.86 -36.46 -33.25
CA VAL A 94 7.60 -37.20 -33.37
C VAL A 94 7.02 -36.93 -34.76
N THR A 95 6.70 -38.04 -35.42
CA THR A 95 6.23 -38.21 -36.79
C THR A 95 4.75 -37.85 -36.95
N GLU A 96 4.42 -37.19 -38.07
CA GLU A 96 3.07 -37.09 -38.64
C GLU A 96 2.60 -38.45 -39.16
N THR A 97 1.35 -38.83 -38.87
CA THR A 97 0.41 -39.47 -39.83
C THR A 97 -1.02 -39.53 -39.25
N ASP A 98 -1.98 -39.33 -40.15
CA ASP A 98 -3.40 -39.76 -40.15
C ASP A 98 -4.49 -38.90 -39.45
N GLY A 99 -5.07 -37.97 -40.21
CA GLY A 99 -6.32 -38.22 -40.95
C GLY A 99 -7.64 -38.54 -40.22
N ILE A 100 -8.54 -37.53 -40.22
CA ILE A 100 -10.01 -37.59 -40.43
C ILE A 100 -10.90 -38.20 -39.32
N LEU A 101 -11.76 -37.37 -38.69
CA LEU A 101 -13.25 -37.48 -38.73
C LEU A 101 -13.92 -36.45 -37.80
N LEU A 102 -14.66 -35.54 -38.41
CA LEU A 102 -15.63 -34.67 -37.76
C LEU A 102 -16.80 -35.53 -37.25
N ASN A 103 -16.93 -35.67 -35.93
CA ASN A 103 -18.15 -36.17 -35.31
C ASN A 103 -18.80 -35.06 -34.48
N HIS A 104 -19.90 -34.53 -35.01
CA HIS A 104 -20.92 -33.87 -34.23
C HIS A 104 -21.56 -34.90 -33.30
N SER A 105 -21.23 -34.85 -32.01
CA SER A 105 -22.01 -35.52 -30.97
C SER A 105 -22.43 -34.48 -29.94
N THR A 106 -23.74 -34.25 -29.88
CA THR A 106 -24.47 -33.62 -28.79
C THR A 106 -24.06 -34.27 -27.46
N GLY A 107 -23.20 -33.59 -26.70
CA GLY A 107 -22.78 -34.00 -25.37
C GLY A 107 -23.57 -33.21 -24.33
N SER A 108 -24.47 -33.90 -23.64
CA SER A 108 -24.98 -33.47 -22.34
C SER A 108 -23.81 -33.06 -21.44
N GLU A 109 -23.84 -31.84 -20.89
CA GLU A 109 -22.94 -31.43 -19.80
C GLU A 109 -23.06 -32.46 -18.66
N GLN A 110 -22.08 -33.37 -18.58
CA GLN A 110 -21.95 -34.25 -17.43
C GLN A 110 -21.49 -33.37 -16.26
N LEU A 111 -22.34 -33.25 -15.24
CA LEU A 111 -21.92 -32.78 -13.93
C LEU A 111 -20.61 -33.49 -13.55
N PRO A 112 -19.60 -32.76 -13.01
CA PRO A 112 -18.34 -33.37 -12.63
C PRO A 112 -18.62 -34.55 -11.70
N LYS A 113 -18.13 -35.74 -12.08
CA LYS A 113 -18.27 -36.95 -11.26
C LYS A 113 -17.60 -36.67 -9.91
N LEU A 114 -18.39 -36.52 -8.84
CA LEU A 114 -17.85 -36.44 -7.49
C LEU A 114 -16.93 -37.66 -7.28
N ARG A 115 -15.66 -37.39 -6.95
CA ARG A 115 -14.72 -38.46 -6.57
C ARG A 115 -15.31 -39.21 -5.38
N ALA A 116 -15.26 -40.54 -5.41
CA ALA A 116 -15.74 -41.34 -4.28
C ALA A 116 -14.99 -40.95 -3.00
N PRO A 117 -15.67 -40.86 -1.84
CA PRO A 117 -15.04 -40.48 -0.58
C PRO A 117 -13.85 -41.38 -0.26
N THR A 118 -12.74 -40.78 0.11
CA THR A 118 -11.51 -41.48 0.49
C THR A 118 -11.57 -42.05 1.90
N GLY A 119 -12.68 -41.90 2.62
CA GLY A 119 -12.81 -42.29 4.02
C GLY A 119 -11.99 -41.41 4.98
N SER A 120 -11.39 -40.33 4.48
CA SER A 120 -10.63 -39.36 5.26
C SER A 120 -11.23 -37.99 5.13
N VAL A 121 -11.75 -37.50 6.24
CA VAL A 121 -12.33 -36.15 6.35
C VAL A 121 -11.34 -35.07 5.91
N VAL A 122 -10.03 -35.28 6.10
CA VAL A 122 -9.00 -34.33 5.68
C VAL A 122 -8.80 -34.36 4.17
N LEU A 123 -8.59 -35.55 3.59
CA LEU A 123 -8.29 -35.66 2.17
C LEU A 123 -9.51 -35.36 1.29
N ASP A 124 -10.70 -35.73 1.75
CA ASP A 124 -11.94 -35.38 1.07
C ASP A 124 -12.13 -33.85 1.03
N ALA A 125 -11.85 -33.16 2.15
CA ALA A 125 -11.87 -31.70 2.20
C ALA A 125 -10.76 -31.07 1.34
N VAL A 126 -9.56 -31.66 1.28
CA VAL A 126 -8.47 -31.22 0.39
C VAL A 126 -8.96 -31.23 -1.06
N ARG A 127 -9.52 -32.35 -1.51
CA ARG A 127 -9.97 -32.50 -2.91
C ARG A 127 -11.13 -31.56 -3.23
N GLU A 128 -12.12 -31.46 -2.34
CA GLU A 128 -13.24 -30.52 -2.48
C GLU A 128 -12.74 -29.06 -2.61
N PHE A 129 -11.86 -28.62 -1.70
CA PHE A 129 -11.37 -27.24 -1.72
C PHE A 129 -10.38 -26.97 -2.85
N THR A 130 -9.63 -27.97 -3.31
CA THR A 130 -8.77 -27.85 -4.48
C THR A 130 -9.61 -27.62 -5.74
N GLU A 131 -10.73 -28.35 -5.89
CA GLU A 131 -11.67 -28.13 -7.00
C GLU A 131 -12.35 -26.75 -6.91
N LYS A 132 -12.68 -26.30 -5.70
CA LYS A 132 -13.33 -25.00 -5.47
C LYS A 132 -12.39 -23.80 -5.63
N TYR A 133 -11.10 -23.96 -5.33
CA TYR A 133 -10.08 -22.91 -5.36
C TYR A 133 -8.87 -23.32 -6.21
N PRO A 134 -9.05 -23.58 -7.52
CA PRO A 134 -8.02 -24.22 -8.37
C PRO A 134 -6.77 -23.36 -8.58
N THR A 135 -6.86 -22.04 -8.34
CA THR A 135 -5.76 -21.09 -8.46
C THR A 135 -4.97 -20.91 -7.16
N CYS A 136 -5.38 -21.56 -6.07
CA CYS A 136 -4.81 -21.36 -4.75
C CYS A 136 -3.98 -22.57 -4.30
N VAL A 137 -2.92 -22.31 -3.55
CA VAL A 137 -2.26 -23.32 -2.73
C VAL A 137 -3.09 -23.52 -1.47
N LEU A 138 -3.52 -24.76 -1.22
CA LEU A 138 -4.30 -25.07 -0.04
C LEU A 138 -3.39 -25.44 1.14
N LEU A 139 -3.50 -24.68 2.23
CA LEU A 139 -2.88 -25.02 3.52
C LEU A 139 -3.96 -25.54 4.47
N MET A 140 -3.85 -26.82 4.84
CA MET A 140 -4.81 -27.49 5.71
C MET A 140 -4.33 -27.52 7.15
N GLN A 141 -5.09 -26.92 8.06
CA GLN A 141 -4.81 -27.04 9.48
C GLN A 141 -5.19 -28.44 9.98
N VAL A 142 -4.22 -29.13 10.57
CA VAL A 142 -4.39 -30.43 11.24
C VAL A 142 -3.61 -30.39 12.56
N GLY A 143 -4.34 -30.27 13.67
CA GLY A 143 -3.72 -30.06 14.98
C GLY A 143 -2.87 -28.78 15.00
N ASP A 144 -1.61 -28.90 15.42
CA ASP A 144 -0.65 -27.80 15.51
C ASP A 144 0.19 -27.59 14.24
N PHE A 145 -0.28 -28.08 13.09
CA PHE A 145 0.43 -28.00 11.82
C PHE A 145 -0.48 -27.48 10.69
N TYR A 146 0.15 -26.81 9.73
CA TYR A 146 -0.39 -26.66 8.39
C TYR A 146 0.24 -27.69 7.47
N GLU A 147 -0.60 -28.34 6.68
CA GLU A 147 -0.24 -29.47 5.84
C GLU A 147 -0.65 -29.21 4.38
N LEU A 148 0.18 -29.68 3.45
CA LEU A 148 -0.06 -29.76 2.01
C LEU A 148 -0.17 -31.24 1.62
N TYR A 149 -1.01 -31.51 0.62
CA TYR A 149 -1.35 -32.86 0.19
C TYR A 149 -1.30 -32.99 -1.34
N GLU A 150 -1.09 -34.22 -1.82
CA GLU A 150 -1.12 -34.58 -3.25
C GLU A 150 -0.26 -33.61 -4.08
N ASP A 151 -0.78 -33.10 -5.20
CA ASP A 151 -0.05 -32.23 -6.13
C ASP A 151 0.51 -30.97 -5.47
N HIS A 152 -0.17 -30.43 -4.44
CA HIS A 152 0.34 -29.28 -3.70
C HIS A 152 1.59 -29.64 -2.90
N ALA A 153 1.62 -30.81 -2.24
CA ALA A 153 2.80 -31.25 -1.53
C ALA A 153 3.97 -31.45 -2.51
N SER A 154 3.75 -32.18 -3.60
CA SER A 154 4.80 -32.51 -4.57
C SER A 154 5.33 -31.27 -5.29
N ARG A 155 4.47 -30.27 -5.56
CA ARG A 155 4.86 -29.02 -6.22
C ARG A 155 5.58 -28.03 -5.31
N TYR A 156 5.13 -27.87 -4.07
CA TYR A 156 5.58 -26.75 -3.21
C TYR A 156 6.59 -27.17 -2.14
N ALA A 157 6.69 -28.45 -1.75
CA ALA A 157 7.56 -28.85 -0.65
C ALA A 157 9.02 -28.41 -0.85
N SER A 158 9.61 -28.67 -2.02
CA SER A 158 10.99 -28.26 -2.32
C SER A 158 11.19 -26.74 -2.34
N GLN A 159 10.22 -26.00 -2.88
CA GLN A 159 10.25 -24.53 -2.94
C GLN A 159 10.16 -23.89 -1.54
N LEU A 160 9.52 -24.58 -0.60
CA LEU A 160 9.36 -24.17 0.79
C LEU A 160 10.45 -24.73 1.71
N ASP A 161 11.43 -25.47 1.18
CA ASP A 161 12.44 -26.20 1.97
C ASP A 161 11.80 -27.15 3.00
N LEU A 162 10.70 -27.78 2.60
CA LEU A 162 9.99 -28.79 3.36
C LEU A 162 10.34 -30.19 2.86
N LYS A 163 10.44 -31.12 3.79
CA LYS A 163 10.61 -32.54 3.45
C LYS A 163 9.31 -33.10 2.89
N LEU A 164 9.31 -33.48 1.61
CA LEU A 164 8.24 -34.27 1.00
C LEU A 164 8.27 -35.69 1.56
N THR A 165 7.13 -36.17 2.08
CA THR A 165 6.97 -37.54 2.59
C THR A 165 5.68 -38.15 2.05
N LYS A 166 5.40 -39.39 2.45
CA LYS A 166 4.16 -40.09 2.14
C LYS A 166 3.36 -40.32 3.42
N LYS A 167 2.05 -40.11 3.37
CA LYS A 167 1.12 -40.33 4.47
C LYS A 167 0.10 -41.37 4.06
N GLU A 168 0.02 -42.44 4.83
CA GLU A 168 -1.06 -43.43 4.70
C GLU A 168 -2.31 -42.90 5.40
N ILE A 169 -3.43 -42.94 4.69
CA ILE A 169 -4.72 -42.44 5.12
C ILE A 169 -5.64 -43.61 5.47
N THR A 170 -6.67 -43.39 6.29
CA THR A 170 -7.60 -44.41 6.82
C THR A 170 -8.17 -45.39 5.79
N SER A 171 -8.21 -45.05 4.49
CA SER A 171 -8.61 -45.96 3.40
C SER A 171 -7.50 -46.87 2.84
N GLY A 172 -6.30 -46.88 3.43
CA GLY A 172 -5.12 -47.51 2.86
C GLY A 172 -4.52 -46.73 1.68
N THR A 173 -5.06 -45.56 1.36
CA THR A 173 -4.53 -44.66 0.32
C THR A 173 -3.26 -43.98 0.84
N ILE A 174 -2.18 -44.04 0.07
CA ILE A 174 -0.92 -43.35 0.37
C ILE A 174 -0.82 -42.11 -0.53
N VAL A 175 -0.65 -40.93 0.07
CA VAL A 175 -0.53 -39.66 -0.66
C VAL A 175 0.76 -38.92 -0.31
N ASP A 176 1.23 -38.12 -1.27
CA ASP A 176 2.32 -37.17 -1.03
C ASP A 176 1.88 -36.09 -0.04
N PHE A 177 2.80 -35.71 0.84
CA PHE A 177 2.52 -34.92 2.02
C PHE A 177 3.72 -34.06 2.43
N ALA A 178 3.45 -32.84 2.87
CA ALA A 178 4.44 -31.98 3.52
C ALA A 178 3.72 -31.06 4.53
N GLY A 179 4.42 -30.57 5.55
CA GLY A 179 3.81 -29.67 6.51
C GLY A 179 4.80 -28.94 7.40
N PHE A 180 4.29 -27.94 8.11
CA PHE A 180 5.08 -27.11 9.02
C PHE A 180 4.25 -26.71 10.25
N PRO A 181 4.90 -26.38 11.39
CA PRO A 181 4.19 -25.98 12.60
C PRO A 181 3.34 -24.74 12.39
N LEU A 182 2.14 -24.70 12.98
CA LEU A 182 1.18 -23.60 12.88
C LEU A 182 1.82 -22.24 13.20
N ARG A 183 2.66 -22.17 14.23
CA ARG A 183 3.42 -20.98 14.63
C ARG A 183 4.36 -20.41 13.56
N SER A 184 4.64 -21.17 12.50
CA SER A 184 5.50 -20.75 11.39
C SER A 184 4.71 -20.28 10.18
N LEU A 185 3.37 -20.18 10.28
CA LEU A 185 2.50 -19.76 9.18
C LEU A 185 3.00 -18.52 8.47
N ASP A 186 3.37 -17.48 9.21
CA ASP A 186 3.84 -16.22 8.63
C ASP A 186 5.01 -16.41 7.67
N ARG A 187 6.02 -17.17 8.10
CA ARG A 187 7.20 -17.44 7.25
C ARG A 187 6.79 -18.10 5.94
N TYR A 188 5.89 -19.09 5.97
CA TYR A 188 5.52 -19.82 4.77
C TYR A 188 4.55 -19.05 3.88
N LEU A 189 3.72 -18.17 4.44
CA LEU A 189 2.90 -17.23 3.68
C LEU A 189 3.78 -16.24 2.90
N GLU A 190 4.82 -15.69 3.52
CA GLU A 190 5.79 -14.84 2.81
C GLU A 190 6.43 -15.58 1.63
N LEU A 191 6.91 -16.80 1.85
CA LEU A 191 7.51 -17.61 0.78
C LEU A 191 6.51 -17.88 -0.35
N LEU A 192 5.30 -18.31 -0.03
CA LEU A 192 4.27 -18.64 -1.03
C LEU A 192 3.83 -17.40 -1.83
N VAL A 193 3.48 -16.32 -1.14
CA VAL A 193 2.88 -15.14 -1.78
C VAL A 193 3.94 -14.26 -2.44
N ASN A 194 5.06 -13.99 -1.76
CA ASN A 194 6.05 -13.03 -2.22
C ASN A 194 7.16 -13.66 -3.07
N ARG A 195 7.59 -14.90 -2.79
CA ARG A 195 8.63 -15.57 -3.60
C ARG A 195 8.05 -16.48 -4.69
N VAL A 196 7.14 -17.38 -4.32
CA VAL A 196 6.55 -18.36 -5.25
C VAL A 196 5.47 -17.71 -6.13
N LYS A 197 4.92 -16.56 -5.70
CA LYS A 197 3.90 -15.78 -6.42
C LYS A 197 2.60 -16.56 -6.63
N CYS A 198 2.11 -17.22 -5.59
CA CYS A 198 0.83 -17.93 -5.61
C CYS A 198 -0.15 -17.38 -4.56
N ASN A 199 -1.45 -17.51 -4.86
CA ASN A 199 -2.50 -17.28 -3.89
C ASN A 199 -2.59 -18.47 -2.93
N VAL A 200 -2.95 -18.22 -1.67
CA VAL A 200 -2.98 -19.25 -0.62
C VAL A 200 -4.36 -19.30 0.02
N ALA A 201 -5.02 -20.45 -0.02
CA ALA A 201 -6.26 -20.69 0.72
C ALA A 201 -5.94 -21.31 2.08
N LEU A 202 -6.31 -20.63 3.16
CA LEU A 202 -6.17 -21.14 4.53
C LEU A 202 -7.42 -21.91 4.93
N CYS A 203 -7.26 -23.21 5.16
CA CYS A 203 -8.31 -24.05 5.70
C CYS A 203 -8.06 -24.29 7.19
N GLU A 204 -8.88 -23.69 8.04
CA GLU A 204 -8.78 -23.84 9.49
C GLU A 204 -9.79 -24.84 10.03
N GLN A 205 -9.41 -25.51 11.12
CA GLN A 205 -10.29 -26.42 11.85
C GLN A 205 -10.98 -25.68 13.00
N TYR A 206 -12.26 -25.97 13.21
CA TYR A 206 -13.02 -25.44 14.33
C TYR A 206 -13.97 -26.49 14.89
N THR A 207 -14.23 -26.42 16.19
CA THR A 207 -15.12 -27.35 16.88
C THR A 207 -16.56 -26.81 16.85
N THR A 208 -17.51 -27.64 16.45
CA THR A 208 -18.95 -27.29 16.52
C THR A 208 -19.49 -27.46 17.94
N SER A 209 -20.68 -26.93 18.21
CA SER A 209 -21.40 -27.17 19.48
C SER A 209 -21.64 -28.65 19.77
N SER A 210 -21.67 -29.49 18.75
CA SER A 210 -21.77 -30.96 18.87
C SER A 210 -20.43 -31.66 19.16
N GLY A 211 -19.32 -30.91 19.33
CA GLY A 211 -17.99 -31.46 19.58
C GLY A 211 -17.28 -32.01 18.33
N HIS A 212 -17.89 -31.91 17.15
CA HIS A 212 -17.30 -32.40 15.91
C HIS A 212 -16.35 -31.36 15.31
N LEU A 213 -15.21 -31.82 14.80
CA LEU A 213 -14.29 -30.95 14.06
C LEU A 213 -14.82 -30.73 12.65
N LYS A 214 -15.00 -29.46 12.28
CA LYS A 214 -15.27 -29.02 10.92
C LYS A 214 -14.10 -28.22 10.37
N ARG A 215 -14.02 -28.16 9.04
CA ARG A 215 -13.00 -27.43 8.30
C ARG A 215 -13.68 -26.43 7.38
N LYS A 216 -13.11 -25.24 7.28
CA LYS A 216 -13.57 -24.20 6.35
C LYS A 216 -12.38 -23.39 5.85
N ILE A 217 -12.48 -22.92 4.62
CA ILE A 217 -11.59 -21.85 4.16
C ILE A 217 -11.96 -20.58 4.94
N THR A 218 -11.00 -20.03 5.68
CA THR A 218 -11.20 -18.81 6.46
C THR A 218 -10.70 -17.58 5.75
N ARG A 219 -9.74 -17.74 4.83
CA ARG A 219 -9.19 -16.65 4.02
C ARG A 219 -8.50 -17.16 2.78
N ILE A 220 -8.51 -16.33 1.74
CA ILE A 220 -7.60 -16.43 0.59
C ILE A 220 -6.62 -15.28 0.67
N ILE A 221 -5.35 -15.59 0.68
CA ILE A 221 -4.25 -14.63 0.80
C ILE A 221 -3.63 -14.47 -0.58
N THR A 222 -3.57 -13.22 -1.02
CA THR A 222 -3.07 -12.83 -2.34
C THR A 222 -2.08 -11.67 -2.17
N PRO A 223 -1.22 -11.37 -3.16
CA PRO A 223 -0.24 -10.30 -3.03
C PRO A 223 -0.85 -8.93 -2.68
N GLY A 224 -2.06 -8.63 -3.16
CA GLY A 224 -2.76 -7.37 -2.87
C GLY A 224 -3.57 -7.35 -1.57
N THR A 225 -3.77 -8.49 -0.90
CA THR A 225 -4.69 -8.62 0.24
C THR A 225 -4.00 -8.93 1.58
N LEU A 226 -2.69 -8.69 1.64
CA LEU A 226 -1.87 -8.83 2.86
C LEU A 226 -2.18 -7.68 3.84
N VAL A 227 -2.29 -8.01 5.14
CA VAL A 227 -2.56 -7.03 6.21
C VAL A 227 -1.56 -7.17 7.35
N GLU A 228 -1.01 -8.36 7.53
CA GLU A 228 -0.03 -8.67 8.55
C GLU A 228 1.28 -7.92 8.25
N GLU A 229 1.80 -7.20 9.25
CA GLU A 229 2.95 -6.31 9.09
C GLU A 229 4.19 -7.01 8.57
N ARG A 230 4.39 -8.27 8.98
CA ARG A 230 5.54 -9.09 8.60
C ARG A 230 5.60 -9.39 7.10
N PHE A 231 4.47 -9.30 6.38
CA PHE A 231 4.41 -9.51 4.93
C PHE A 231 4.56 -8.23 4.12
N LEU A 232 4.44 -7.08 4.79
CA LEU A 232 4.37 -5.78 4.16
C LEU A 232 5.72 -5.09 4.24
N ASP A 233 6.10 -4.40 3.16
CA ASP A 233 7.16 -3.41 3.26
C ASP A 233 6.66 -2.26 4.15
N ALA A 234 7.41 -1.93 5.20
CA ALA A 234 7.07 -0.83 6.10
C ALA A 234 7.04 0.53 5.36
N HIS A 235 7.83 0.68 4.30
CA HIS A 235 8.07 1.93 3.59
C HIS A 235 7.29 2.09 2.29
N GLU A 236 6.46 1.10 1.93
CA GLU A 236 5.60 1.15 0.75
C GLU A 236 4.16 0.75 1.08
N TYR A 237 3.21 1.28 0.30
CA TYR A 237 1.84 0.78 0.29
C TYR A 237 1.75 -0.56 -0.45
N ASN A 238 0.80 -1.40 -0.06
CA ASN A 238 0.51 -2.70 -0.67
C ASN A 238 -0.78 -2.63 -1.48
N TYR A 239 -0.76 -1.83 -2.55
CA TYR A 239 -1.96 -1.54 -3.31
C TYR A 239 -2.47 -2.75 -4.11
N LEU A 240 -3.76 -3.05 -3.93
CA LEU A 240 -4.57 -3.85 -4.84
C LEU A 240 -5.28 -2.89 -5.80
N LEU A 241 -5.08 -3.04 -7.10
CA LEU A 241 -5.66 -2.20 -8.14
C LEU A 241 -6.67 -3.01 -8.97
N ALA A 242 -7.82 -2.43 -9.28
CA ALA A 242 -8.70 -2.90 -10.34
C ALA A 242 -8.66 -1.92 -11.51
N VAL A 243 -8.67 -2.47 -12.74
CA VAL A 243 -8.68 -1.70 -13.98
C VAL A 243 -9.89 -2.12 -14.80
N HIS A 244 -10.77 -1.16 -15.07
CA HIS A 244 -11.83 -1.29 -16.06
C HIS A 244 -11.41 -0.58 -17.35
N VAL A 245 -11.64 -1.21 -18.50
CA VAL A 245 -11.31 -0.65 -19.82
C VAL A 245 -12.60 -0.46 -20.61
N ASP A 246 -12.83 0.76 -21.09
CA ASP A 246 -13.96 1.12 -21.96
C ASP A 246 -13.47 1.96 -23.14
N GLY A 247 -13.21 1.29 -24.27
CA GLY A 247 -12.60 1.88 -25.45
C GLY A 247 -11.22 2.47 -25.13
N GLN A 248 -11.09 3.80 -25.24
CA GLN A 248 -9.86 4.53 -24.91
C GLN A 248 -9.82 5.03 -23.46
N ASN A 249 -10.91 4.89 -22.71
CA ASN A 249 -10.99 5.30 -21.32
C ASN A 249 -10.65 4.13 -20.41
N THR A 250 -10.04 4.44 -19.27
CA THR A 250 -9.82 3.49 -18.19
C THR A 250 -10.39 4.04 -16.89
N GLY A 251 -10.98 3.14 -16.11
CA GLY A 251 -11.35 3.40 -14.72
C GLY A 251 -10.40 2.64 -13.82
N LEU A 252 -9.79 3.34 -12.87
CA LEU A 252 -8.87 2.78 -11.90
C LEU A 252 -9.47 2.92 -10.51
N ALA A 253 -9.40 1.87 -9.72
CA ALA A 253 -9.74 1.89 -8.31
C ALA A 253 -8.71 1.06 -7.55
N TRP A 254 -8.12 1.61 -6.49
CA TRP A 254 -7.15 0.87 -5.70
C TRP A 254 -7.30 1.11 -4.21
N ILE A 255 -6.93 0.09 -3.44
CA ILE A 255 -6.94 0.13 -1.98
C ILE A 255 -5.63 -0.38 -1.40
N ASP A 256 -5.30 0.07 -0.20
CA ASP A 256 -4.36 -0.62 0.67
C ASP A 256 -5.13 -1.09 1.91
N MET A 257 -5.35 -2.41 2.01
CA MET A 257 -6.09 -3.01 3.12
C MET A 257 -5.40 -2.83 4.48
N SER A 258 -4.08 -2.62 4.49
CA SER A 258 -3.31 -2.45 5.72
C SER A 258 -3.48 -1.06 6.33
N VAL A 259 -3.93 -0.06 5.58
CA VAL A 259 -4.17 1.31 6.11
C VAL A 259 -5.60 1.80 5.91
N GLY A 260 -6.38 1.13 5.06
CA GLY A 260 -7.76 1.48 4.74
C GLY A 260 -7.88 2.55 3.63
N ASP A 261 -6.80 2.85 2.92
CA ASP A 261 -6.81 3.79 1.79
C ASP A 261 -7.74 3.26 0.69
N PHE A 262 -8.55 4.15 0.11
CA PHE A 262 -9.35 3.87 -1.07
C PHE A 262 -9.33 5.07 -2.02
N ILE A 263 -8.81 4.86 -3.22
CA ILE A 263 -8.64 5.91 -4.23
C ILE A 263 -9.20 5.43 -5.57
N MET A 264 -9.80 6.37 -6.31
CA MET A 264 -10.38 6.15 -7.62
C MET A 264 -9.88 7.20 -8.62
N GLN A 265 -9.73 6.82 -9.87
CA GLN A 265 -9.24 7.71 -10.93
C GLN A 265 -9.80 7.31 -12.29
N LYS A 266 -10.33 8.30 -13.01
CA LYS A 266 -10.56 8.21 -14.46
C LYS A 266 -9.25 8.50 -15.19
N SER A 267 -8.89 7.64 -16.14
CA SER A 267 -7.70 7.81 -16.96
C SER A 267 -7.98 7.37 -18.41
N GLY A 268 -6.92 7.28 -19.21
CA GLY A 268 -6.96 6.76 -20.57
C GLY A 268 -6.04 5.56 -20.74
N LEU A 269 -6.32 4.76 -21.77
CA LEU A 269 -5.54 3.57 -22.10
C LEU A 269 -4.08 3.92 -22.40
N SER A 270 -3.83 5.05 -23.06
CA SER A 270 -2.48 5.54 -23.35
C SER A 270 -1.73 6.06 -22.12
N GLN A 271 -2.41 6.30 -20.99
CA GLN A 271 -1.81 6.73 -19.72
C GLN A 271 -1.57 5.56 -18.77
N LEU A 272 -2.12 4.38 -19.05
CA LEU A 272 -2.13 3.25 -18.13
C LEU A 272 -0.72 2.85 -17.65
N GLN A 273 0.28 2.90 -18.53
CA GLN A 273 1.66 2.57 -18.14
C GLN A 273 2.22 3.56 -17.10
N ASP A 274 1.96 4.85 -17.27
CA ASP A 274 2.37 5.90 -16.32
C ASP A 274 1.61 5.76 -15.00
N ASP A 275 0.31 5.45 -15.07
CA ASP A 275 -0.52 5.20 -13.89
C ASP A 275 -0.01 4.01 -13.09
N LEU A 276 0.35 2.90 -13.74
CA LEU A 276 0.93 1.73 -13.06
C LEU A 276 2.29 2.05 -12.43
N ALA A 277 3.13 2.84 -13.10
CA ALA A 277 4.42 3.26 -12.56
C ALA A 277 4.30 4.16 -11.33
N ARG A 278 3.23 4.97 -11.26
CA ARG A 278 2.90 5.84 -10.13
C ARG A 278 2.22 5.09 -8.98
N ILE A 279 1.20 4.28 -9.28
CA ILE A 279 0.41 3.53 -8.29
C ILE A 279 1.24 2.39 -7.71
N ARG A 280 2.05 1.71 -8.53
CA ARG A 280 2.89 0.56 -8.16
C ARG A 280 2.13 -0.57 -7.45
N PRO A 281 1.02 -1.06 -8.02
CA PRO A 281 0.22 -2.11 -7.40
C PRO A 281 1.03 -3.39 -7.18
N ARG A 282 0.64 -4.17 -6.17
CA ARG A 282 1.15 -5.52 -5.88
C ARG A 282 0.30 -6.58 -6.55
N GLU A 283 -0.96 -6.25 -6.84
CA GLU A 283 -1.89 -7.08 -7.58
C GLU A 283 -2.83 -6.20 -8.41
N ILE A 284 -3.12 -6.65 -9.63
CA ILE A 284 -4.00 -5.98 -10.59
C ILE A 284 -5.14 -6.93 -10.96
N LEU A 285 -6.37 -6.45 -10.81
CA LEU A 285 -7.59 -7.12 -11.24
C LEU A 285 -7.98 -6.65 -12.63
N LEU A 286 -8.25 -7.61 -13.52
CA LEU A 286 -8.71 -7.35 -14.88
C LEU A 286 -9.97 -8.16 -15.22
N PRO A 287 -10.83 -7.67 -16.13
CA PRO A 287 -11.91 -8.47 -16.66
C PRO A 287 -11.39 -9.64 -17.50
N ALA A 288 -12.03 -10.81 -17.39
CA ALA A 288 -11.57 -12.08 -17.95
C ALA A 288 -11.51 -12.10 -19.49
N TRP A 289 -12.27 -11.23 -20.17
CA TRP A 289 -12.17 -11.12 -21.63
C TRP A 289 -10.78 -10.62 -22.08
N LEU A 290 -10.06 -9.87 -21.24
CA LEU A 290 -8.67 -9.46 -21.54
C LEU A 290 -7.69 -10.64 -21.48
N GLU A 291 -8.01 -11.71 -20.74
CA GLU A 291 -7.20 -12.92 -20.73
C GLU A 291 -7.19 -13.60 -22.10
N GLN A 292 -8.34 -13.59 -22.77
CA GLN A 292 -8.53 -14.18 -24.09
C GLN A 292 -7.95 -13.29 -25.20
N ASP A 293 -8.06 -11.97 -25.06
CA ASP A 293 -7.47 -11.00 -25.99
C ASP A 293 -6.06 -10.56 -25.56
N THR A 294 -5.08 -11.44 -25.81
CA THR A 294 -3.66 -11.19 -25.50
C THR A 294 -3.05 -10.02 -26.30
N GLN A 295 -3.67 -9.62 -27.41
CA GLN A 295 -3.21 -8.49 -28.23
C GLN A 295 -3.81 -7.16 -27.78
N HIS A 296 -4.79 -7.19 -26.87
CA HIS A 296 -5.35 -5.98 -26.31
C HIS A 296 -4.24 -5.16 -25.61
N VAL A 297 -4.13 -3.88 -25.97
CA VAL A 297 -3.07 -2.98 -25.48
C VAL A 297 -3.03 -2.93 -23.94
N ALA A 298 -4.19 -2.91 -23.27
CA ALA A 298 -4.25 -2.95 -21.81
C ALA A 298 -3.60 -4.21 -21.23
N ASN A 299 -3.87 -5.38 -21.82
CA ASN A 299 -3.27 -6.63 -21.37
C ASN A 299 -1.76 -6.59 -21.59
N GLN A 300 -1.29 -6.17 -22.77
CA GLN A 300 0.14 -6.03 -23.04
C GLN A 300 0.86 -5.09 -22.06
N ILE A 301 0.31 -3.91 -21.78
CA ILE A 301 0.87 -2.96 -20.81
C ILE A 301 0.99 -3.60 -19.42
N ILE A 302 -0.06 -4.30 -18.98
CA ILE A 302 -0.13 -4.88 -17.64
C ILE A 302 0.78 -6.11 -17.51
N GLN A 303 0.81 -7.00 -18.51
CA GLN A 303 1.70 -8.17 -18.50
C GLN A 303 3.18 -7.76 -18.49
N ASN A 304 3.51 -6.62 -19.11
CA ASN A 304 4.86 -6.05 -19.07
C ASN A 304 5.20 -5.40 -17.72
N PHE A 305 4.23 -5.19 -16.83
CA PHE A 305 4.44 -4.66 -15.49
C PHE A 305 4.78 -5.78 -14.49
N SER A 306 6.04 -6.23 -14.52
CA SER A 306 6.54 -7.39 -13.78
C SER A 306 6.41 -7.36 -12.25
N ARG A 307 6.06 -6.20 -11.67
CA ARG A 307 5.97 -6.02 -10.21
C ARG A 307 4.65 -6.51 -9.61
N ALA A 308 3.58 -6.57 -10.40
CA ALA A 308 2.25 -6.94 -9.91
C ALA A 308 1.87 -8.36 -10.34
N ALA A 309 1.17 -9.08 -9.46
CA ALA A 309 0.39 -10.23 -9.89
C ALA A 309 -0.84 -9.75 -10.69
N VAL A 310 -1.27 -10.54 -11.68
CA VAL A 310 -2.45 -10.23 -12.50
C VAL A 310 -3.50 -11.30 -12.23
N THR A 311 -4.70 -10.86 -11.84
CA THR A 311 -5.83 -11.75 -11.54
C THR A 311 -7.01 -11.37 -12.43
N PHE A 312 -7.42 -12.31 -13.29
CA PHE A 312 -8.59 -12.13 -14.15
C PHE A 312 -9.89 -12.50 -13.41
N ARG A 313 -10.94 -11.69 -13.62
CA ARG A 313 -12.24 -11.80 -12.95
C ARG A 313 -13.37 -11.69 -13.96
N SER A 314 -14.51 -12.34 -13.70
CA SER A 314 -15.68 -12.24 -14.58
C SER A 314 -16.04 -10.77 -14.84
N ALA A 315 -16.38 -10.45 -16.10
CA ALA A 315 -16.80 -9.10 -16.48
C ALA A 315 -18.05 -8.64 -15.71
N SER A 316 -18.91 -9.57 -15.28
CA SER A 316 -20.08 -9.28 -14.44
C SER A 316 -19.72 -8.69 -13.07
N LEU A 317 -18.48 -8.86 -12.60
CA LEU A 317 -18.00 -8.27 -11.35
C LEU A 317 -17.57 -6.80 -11.52
N PHE A 318 -17.61 -6.26 -12.74
CA PHE A 318 -17.35 -4.85 -13.04
C PHE A 318 -18.65 -4.08 -13.29
N ASP A 319 -19.75 -4.51 -12.66
CA ASP A 319 -21.07 -3.92 -12.87
C ASP A 319 -21.20 -2.53 -12.20
N VAL A 320 -21.58 -1.54 -13.00
CA VAL A 320 -21.67 -0.15 -12.56
C VAL A 320 -22.81 0.07 -11.56
N GLN A 321 -23.96 -0.58 -11.76
CA GLN A 321 -25.13 -0.39 -10.90
C GLN A 321 -24.89 -0.99 -9.52
N ALA A 322 -24.38 -2.22 -9.48
CA ALA A 322 -23.93 -2.88 -8.26
C ALA A 322 -22.83 -2.08 -7.57
N GLY A 323 -21.87 -1.54 -8.32
CA GLY A 323 -20.84 -0.65 -7.78
C GLY A 323 -21.39 0.59 -7.09
N ARG A 324 -22.35 1.28 -7.72
CA ARG A 324 -23.03 2.45 -7.11
C ARG A 324 -23.76 2.06 -5.83
N GLN A 325 -24.48 0.95 -5.84
CA GLN A 325 -25.20 0.45 -4.67
C GLN A 325 -24.22 0.11 -3.55
N ASN A 326 -23.18 -0.68 -3.83
CA ASN A 326 -22.20 -1.10 -2.83
C ASN A 326 -21.41 0.07 -2.25
N LEU A 327 -21.00 1.06 -3.05
CA LEU A 327 -20.34 2.27 -2.54
C LEU A 327 -21.26 3.07 -1.62
N ASN A 328 -22.52 3.27 -2.02
CA ASN A 328 -23.51 3.95 -1.19
C ASN A 328 -23.77 3.17 0.10
N GLU A 329 -23.98 1.86 0.00
CA GLU A 329 -24.20 1.00 1.16
C GLU A 329 -23.00 0.97 2.08
N LEU A 330 -21.77 1.03 1.60
CA LEU A 330 -20.57 0.97 2.44
C LEU A 330 -20.29 2.29 3.17
N PHE A 331 -20.56 3.42 2.53
CA PHE A 331 -20.14 4.74 3.03
C PHE A 331 -21.29 5.65 3.50
N ASN A 332 -22.56 5.28 3.26
CA ASN A 332 -23.74 5.98 3.80
C ASN A 332 -24.33 5.33 5.06
N ILE A 333 -23.59 4.47 5.79
CA ILE A 333 -24.08 3.75 6.99
C ILE A 333 -24.10 4.62 8.27
N ASP A 334 -24.14 5.95 8.18
CA ASP A 334 -24.28 6.83 9.35
C ASP A 334 -25.71 6.86 9.92
N LYS A 335 -26.37 5.69 10.07
CA LYS A 335 -27.67 5.57 10.79
C LYS A 335 -27.84 4.34 11.68
N ARG A 336 -26.92 3.36 11.74
CA ARG A 336 -27.19 2.08 12.44
C ARG A 336 -26.21 1.67 13.54
N LEU A 337 -25.09 2.37 13.72
CA LEU A 337 -24.05 2.01 14.70
C LEU A 337 -23.74 3.10 15.73
N GLU A 338 -24.58 4.12 15.85
CA GLU A 338 -24.57 4.97 17.04
C GLU A 338 -24.92 4.10 18.26
N SER A 339 -23.89 3.71 19.01
CA SER A 339 -24.08 3.33 20.40
C SER A 339 -24.81 4.47 21.14
N PRO A 340 -25.68 4.20 22.12
CA PRO A 340 -26.49 5.22 22.81
C PRO A 340 -25.71 6.23 23.67
N ARG A 341 -24.39 6.36 23.50
CA ARG A 341 -23.52 7.17 24.35
C ARG A 341 -22.35 7.74 23.57
N THR A 342 -22.58 8.72 22.70
CA THR A 342 -21.68 9.87 22.56
C THR A 342 -22.51 11.02 22.02
N THR A 343 -22.69 12.01 22.87
CA THR A 343 -23.29 13.31 22.59
C THR A 343 -22.49 14.05 21.51
N VAL A 344 -23.20 14.49 20.47
CA VAL A 344 -22.80 15.52 19.50
C VAL A 344 -21.53 15.17 18.71
N ILE A 345 -21.69 14.31 17.70
CA ILE A 345 -20.83 14.36 16.51
C ILE A 345 -21.62 15.18 15.50
N GLU A 346 -21.04 16.29 15.07
CA GLU A 346 -21.56 17.10 13.97
C GLU A 346 -21.88 16.15 12.81
N LEU A 347 -23.12 16.22 12.31
CA LEU A 347 -23.57 15.44 11.17
C LEU A 347 -22.60 15.73 10.00
N GLU A 348 -21.66 14.84 9.76
CA GLU A 348 -20.87 14.84 8.54
C GLU A 348 -21.86 14.92 7.38
N PRO A 349 -21.65 15.81 6.39
CA PRO A 349 -22.53 15.88 5.25
C PRO A 349 -22.64 14.48 4.63
N GLU A 350 -23.86 14.15 4.14
CA GLU A 350 -24.10 12.94 3.35
C GLU A 350 -22.93 12.74 2.39
N PHE A 351 -22.45 11.50 2.23
CA PHE A 351 -21.50 11.22 1.16
C PHE A 351 -22.24 11.42 -0.16
N ASP A 352 -22.23 12.67 -0.61
CA ASP A 352 -22.52 13.06 -1.97
C ASP A 352 -21.32 12.55 -2.74
N ALA A 353 -21.43 11.31 -3.21
CA ALA A 353 -20.36 10.61 -3.87
C ALA A 353 -19.72 11.60 -4.85
N PRO A 354 -18.39 11.84 -4.79
CA PRO A 354 -17.72 12.55 -5.86
C PRO A 354 -18.26 11.97 -7.17
N GLN A 355 -18.60 12.81 -8.16
CA GLN A 355 -19.16 12.31 -9.42
C GLN A 355 -18.12 11.45 -10.15
N PHE A 356 -18.00 10.20 -9.71
CA PHE A 356 -17.18 9.16 -10.27
C PHE A 356 -17.87 8.71 -11.55
N SER A 357 -17.07 8.59 -12.59
CA SER A 357 -17.51 8.05 -13.86
C SER A 357 -17.86 6.57 -13.75
N ASP A 358 -18.64 6.07 -14.70
CA ASP A 358 -19.06 4.67 -14.72
C ASP A 358 -17.86 3.70 -14.77
N CYS A 359 -16.78 4.05 -15.48
CA CYS A 359 -15.58 3.22 -15.49
C CYS A 359 -14.86 3.17 -14.14
N GLU A 360 -14.79 4.29 -13.40
CA GLU A 360 -14.24 4.32 -12.04
C GLU A 360 -15.05 3.40 -11.11
N ILE A 361 -16.38 3.46 -11.20
CA ILE A 361 -17.28 2.66 -10.37
C ILE A 361 -17.22 1.18 -10.72
N ALA A 362 -17.14 0.84 -12.01
CA ALA A 362 -16.94 -0.54 -12.46
C ALA A 362 -15.65 -1.15 -11.86
N ALA A 363 -14.55 -0.39 -11.86
CA ALA A 363 -13.31 -0.83 -11.22
C ALA A 363 -13.45 -0.99 -9.70
N ALA A 364 -14.10 -0.02 -9.04
CA ALA A 364 -14.35 -0.08 -7.60
C ALA A 364 -15.20 -1.30 -7.21
N GLN A 365 -16.21 -1.64 -8.00
CA GLN A 365 -17.05 -2.81 -7.77
C GLN A 365 -16.25 -4.11 -7.79
N ALA A 366 -15.44 -4.30 -8.82
CA ALA A 366 -14.62 -5.51 -8.95
C ALA A 366 -13.63 -5.63 -7.79
N LEU A 367 -13.08 -4.51 -7.35
CA LEU A 367 -12.17 -4.45 -6.21
C LEU A 367 -12.87 -4.84 -4.90
N MET A 368 -14.05 -4.27 -4.61
CA MET A 368 -14.81 -4.59 -3.39
C MET A 368 -15.22 -6.07 -3.36
N GLU A 369 -15.72 -6.59 -4.48
CA GLU A 369 -16.10 -8.00 -4.60
C GLU A 369 -14.90 -8.94 -4.40
N TYR A 370 -13.73 -8.54 -4.90
CA TYR A 370 -12.51 -9.32 -4.70
C TYR A 370 -12.08 -9.35 -3.24
N VAL A 371 -12.13 -8.20 -2.55
CA VAL A 371 -11.87 -8.12 -1.11
C VAL A 371 -12.82 -9.03 -0.34
N ASP A 372 -14.11 -9.05 -0.70
CA ASP A 372 -15.09 -9.91 -0.03
C ASP A 372 -14.83 -11.38 -0.25
N SER A 373 -14.54 -11.76 -1.50
CA SER A 373 -14.26 -13.15 -1.85
C SER A 373 -12.96 -13.68 -1.21
N THR A 374 -12.00 -12.79 -0.92
CA THR A 374 -10.72 -13.16 -0.30
C THR A 374 -10.76 -13.12 1.23
N GLN A 375 -11.52 -12.19 1.83
CA GLN A 375 -11.61 -12.05 3.29
C GLN A 375 -12.77 -12.83 3.93
N LEU A 376 -13.67 -13.42 3.13
CA LEU A 376 -14.67 -14.42 3.53
C LEU A 376 -15.46 -14.06 4.81
N GLY A 377 -15.93 -12.82 4.88
CA GLY A 377 -16.77 -12.32 5.99
C GLY A 377 -16.07 -11.37 6.96
N THR A 378 -14.79 -11.03 6.73
CA THR A 378 -14.06 -10.03 7.52
C THR A 378 -13.64 -8.84 6.65
N ARG A 379 -14.54 -7.88 6.43
CA ARG A 379 -14.21 -6.69 5.63
C ARG A 379 -13.29 -5.73 6.41
N PRO A 380 -12.20 -5.21 5.79
CA PRO A 380 -11.43 -4.11 6.38
C PRO A 380 -12.29 -2.85 6.43
N ARG A 381 -12.01 -1.97 7.40
CA ARG A 381 -12.63 -0.64 7.44
C ARG A 381 -11.90 0.26 6.45
N LEU A 382 -12.52 0.46 5.29
CA LEU A 382 -12.02 1.38 4.27
C LEU A 382 -12.44 2.81 4.59
N GLN A 383 -11.57 3.76 4.24
CA GLN A 383 -11.90 5.18 4.23
C GLN A 383 -12.80 5.49 3.02
N LYS A 384 -13.55 6.59 3.09
CA LYS A 384 -14.35 7.08 1.95
C LYS A 384 -13.43 7.25 0.73
N PRO A 385 -13.85 6.81 -0.48
CA PRO A 385 -13.00 6.84 -1.65
C PRO A 385 -12.67 8.29 -2.04
N ILE A 386 -11.39 8.55 -2.27
CA ILE A 386 -10.90 9.86 -2.72
C ILE A 386 -10.67 9.79 -4.23
N ARG A 387 -11.15 10.80 -4.97
CA ARG A 387 -10.82 10.93 -6.39
C ARG A 387 -9.41 11.48 -6.56
N PHE A 388 -8.56 10.76 -7.27
CA PHE A 388 -7.28 11.26 -7.72
C PHE A 388 -7.45 11.99 -9.05
N ASP A 389 -7.09 13.28 -9.08
CA ASP A 389 -7.09 14.08 -10.29
C ASP A 389 -5.67 14.21 -10.86
N ALA A 390 -5.47 13.65 -12.05
CA ALA A 390 -4.20 13.68 -12.75
C ALA A 390 -3.77 15.10 -13.18
N HIS A 391 -4.67 16.09 -13.19
CA HIS A 391 -4.36 17.49 -13.50
C HIS A 391 -3.75 18.25 -12.30
N GLU A 392 -3.96 17.75 -11.08
CA GLU A 392 -3.43 18.38 -9.86
C GLU A 392 -1.99 17.96 -9.53
N VAL A 393 -1.43 17.03 -10.32
CA VAL A 393 -0.08 16.50 -10.15
C VAL A 393 0.73 16.58 -11.43
N LEU A 394 2.05 16.69 -11.29
CA LEU A 394 2.98 16.59 -12.40
C LEU A 394 2.99 15.13 -12.87
N ARG A 395 2.58 14.92 -14.12
CA ARG A 395 2.72 13.61 -14.75
C ARG A 395 4.19 13.34 -15.05
N ILE A 396 4.66 12.20 -14.59
CA ILE A 396 6.00 11.69 -14.87
C ILE A 396 5.81 10.33 -15.52
N ASP A 397 6.28 10.17 -16.75
CA ASP A 397 6.17 8.89 -17.44
C ASP A 397 7.09 7.84 -16.79
N ASN A 398 6.80 6.56 -17.05
CA ASN A 398 7.55 5.45 -16.47
C ASN A 398 9.06 5.52 -16.79
N ALA A 399 9.45 5.92 -18.01
CA ALA A 399 10.86 5.99 -18.40
C ALA A 399 11.59 7.13 -17.65
N THR A 400 10.95 8.29 -17.50
CA THR A 400 11.45 9.42 -16.73
C THR A 400 11.56 9.07 -15.25
N MET A 401 10.57 8.41 -14.65
CA MET A 401 10.62 7.94 -13.25
C MET A 401 11.82 7.03 -12.99
N ASN A 402 12.10 6.11 -13.92
CA ASN A 402 13.25 5.20 -13.82
C ASN A 402 14.57 5.93 -14.08
N SER A 403 14.63 6.81 -15.08
CA SER A 403 15.85 7.56 -15.45
C SER A 403 16.28 8.55 -14.37
N LEU A 404 15.33 9.12 -13.64
CA LEU A 404 15.58 9.97 -12.47
C LEU A 404 15.89 9.17 -11.21
N GLU A 405 15.81 7.84 -11.25
CA GLU A 405 16.00 6.94 -10.11
C GLU A 405 15.19 7.42 -8.88
N VAL A 406 13.91 7.80 -9.10
CA VAL A 406 13.12 8.46 -8.05
C VAL A 406 12.94 7.54 -6.82
N LEU A 407 12.71 6.25 -7.07
CA LEU A 407 12.39 5.26 -6.03
C LEU A 407 13.44 4.18 -5.85
N THR A 408 14.09 3.79 -6.95
CA THR A 408 15.08 2.70 -7.00
C THR A 408 16.14 3.04 -8.03
N SER A 409 17.38 2.61 -7.78
CA SER A 409 18.46 2.73 -8.76
C SER A 409 18.24 1.79 -9.95
N ILE A 410 18.65 2.22 -11.14
CA ILE A 410 18.58 1.43 -12.39
C ILE A 410 19.53 0.22 -12.31
N ARG A 411 20.71 0.41 -11.72
CA ARG A 411 21.78 -0.62 -11.72
C ARG A 411 21.48 -1.79 -10.80
N GLU A 412 21.05 -1.50 -9.57
CA GLU A 412 20.88 -2.53 -8.53
C GLU A 412 19.41 -2.78 -8.17
N GLY A 413 18.48 -1.96 -8.66
CA GLY A 413 17.07 -2.03 -8.27
C GLY A 413 16.85 -1.67 -6.79
N LYS A 414 17.83 -1.02 -6.15
CA LYS A 414 17.82 -0.78 -4.70
C LYS A 414 17.33 0.62 -4.38
N ARG A 415 16.65 0.73 -3.24
CA ARG A 415 16.22 2.01 -2.67
C ARG A 415 17.42 2.88 -2.27
N ALA A 416 18.48 2.31 -1.71
CA ALA A 416 19.56 3.06 -1.06
C ALA A 416 20.23 4.14 -1.94
N ASP A 417 20.35 3.89 -3.24
CA ASP A 417 21.01 4.81 -4.18
C ASP A 417 20.03 5.67 -5.00
N SER A 418 18.73 5.64 -4.66
CA SER A 418 17.68 6.42 -5.31
C SER A 418 17.46 7.79 -4.65
N LEU A 419 16.73 8.70 -5.31
CA LEU A 419 16.30 9.95 -4.69
C LEU A 419 15.58 9.70 -3.36
N LEU A 420 14.60 8.79 -3.34
CA LEU A 420 13.87 8.42 -2.14
C LEU A 420 14.80 7.90 -1.03
N GLY A 421 15.78 7.05 -1.38
CA GLY A 421 16.76 6.54 -0.42
C GLY A 421 17.62 7.62 0.21
N VAL A 422 17.96 8.68 -0.55
CA VAL A 422 18.77 9.79 -0.07
C VAL A 422 17.96 10.76 0.82
N ILE A 423 16.70 11.03 0.47
CA ILE A 423 15.91 12.06 1.18
C ILE A 423 15.03 11.51 2.30
N ASP A 424 14.77 10.20 2.32
CA ASP A 424 13.94 9.59 3.36
C ASP A 424 14.65 9.52 4.71
N CYS A 425 14.56 10.63 5.42
CA CYS A 425 14.96 10.77 6.82
C CYS A 425 13.72 10.85 7.72
N THR A 426 12.61 10.20 7.34
CA THR A 426 11.37 10.22 8.13
C THR A 426 11.52 9.45 9.44
N ALA A 427 10.75 9.84 10.47
CA ALA A 427 10.82 9.22 11.78
C ALA A 427 9.95 7.95 11.90
N THR A 428 8.98 7.78 11.00
CA THR A 428 7.99 6.70 11.03
C THR A 428 7.84 6.04 9.66
N SER A 429 7.44 4.77 9.65
CA SER A 429 7.09 4.01 8.43
C SER A 429 5.99 4.70 7.62
N ALA A 430 4.94 5.20 8.29
CA ALA A 430 3.87 5.97 7.68
C ALA A 430 4.37 7.25 7.00
N GLY A 431 5.32 7.96 7.63
CA GLY A 431 5.98 9.13 7.03
C GLY A 431 6.75 8.77 5.76
N SER A 432 7.49 7.64 5.79
CA SER A 432 8.21 7.12 4.62
C SER A 432 7.28 6.77 3.46
N ARG A 433 6.14 6.11 3.74
CA ARG A 433 5.10 5.82 2.74
C ARG A 433 4.51 7.10 2.14
N LEU A 434 4.19 8.09 2.98
CA LEU A 434 3.66 9.37 2.54
C LEU A 434 4.65 10.13 1.65
N LEU A 435 5.94 10.15 2.03
CA LEU A 435 7.01 10.76 1.24
C LEU A 435 7.15 10.09 -0.13
N ASN A 436 7.16 8.76 -0.17
CA ASN A 436 7.17 7.99 -1.41
C ASN A 436 5.98 8.41 -2.32
N ARG A 437 4.76 8.44 -1.77
CA ARG A 437 3.56 8.91 -2.49
C ARG A 437 3.70 10.33 -3.04
N TRP A 438 4.33 11.24 -2.30
CA TRP A 438 4.56 12.62 -2.77
C TRP A 438 5.59 12.71 -3.88
N LEU A 439 6.63 11.88 -3.88
CA LEU A 439 7.65 11.90 -4.92
C LEU A 439 7.12 11.40 -6.27
N VAL A 440 6.24 10.40 -6.27
CA VAL A 440 5.61 9.88 -7.49
C VAL A 440 4.43 10.73 -7.97
N SER A 441 4.03 11.74 -7.20
CA SER A 441 2.89 12.61 -7.52
C SER A 441 3.15 14.04 -7.06
N PRO A 442 4.13 14.75 -7.66
CA PRO A 442 4.43 16.13 -7.28
C PRO A 442 3.23 17.03 -7.57
N LEU A 443 2.92 17.98 -6.69
CA LEU A 443 1.79 18.90 -6.87
C LEU A 443 2.05 19.90 -8.00
N THR A 444 0.99 20.33 -8.69
CA THR A 444 1.03 21.43 -9.67
C THR A 444 0.43 22.73 -9.12
N LYS A 445 -0.42 22.65 -8.10
CA LYS A 445 -1.06 23.80 -7.48
C LYS A 445 -0.08 24.59 -6.60
N VAL A 446 0.22 25.82 -7.02
CA VAL A 446 1.15 26.73 -6.32
C VAL A 446 0.78 26.90 -4.85
N ASP A 447 -0.48 27.24 -4.54
CA ASP A 447 -0.94 27.42 -3.15
C ASP A 447 -0.70 26.19 -2.27
N ALA A 448 -0.84 24.98 -2.83
CA ALA A 448 -0.62 23.74 -2.08
C ALA A 448 0.87 23.47 -1.85
N ILE A 449 1.73 23.87 -2.81
CA ILE A 449 3.19 23.81 -2.67
C ILE A 449 3.64 24.84 -1.63
N GLU A 450 3.18 26.08 -1.71
CA GLU A 450 3.52 27.16 -0.77
C GLU A 450 3.11 26.80 0.67
N LYS A 451 1.91 26.25 0.87
CA LYS A 451 1.49 25.75 2.20
C LYS A 451 2.44 24.70 2.77
N ARG A 452 2.99 23.81 1.93
CA ARG A 452 4.01 22.83 2.38
C ARG A 452 5.33 23.52 2.69
N LEU A 453 5.74 24.50 1.87
CA LEU A 453 6.97 25.27 2.09
C LEU A 453 6.91 26.11 3.36
N ASP A 454 5.76 26.69 3.70
CA ASP A 454 5.55 27.43 4.96
C ASP A 454 5.75 26.53 6.17
N ILE A 455 5.23 25.30 6.14
CA ILE A 455 5.46 24.30 7.19
C ILE A 455 6.95 23.96 7.29
N VAL A 456 7.63 23.76 6.17
CA VAL A 456 9.06 23.47 6.14
C VAL A 456 9.88 24.63 6.70
N ASP A 457 9.60 25.87 6.29
CA ASP A 457 10.28 27.08 6.79
C ASP A 457 10.05 27.27 8.30
N TYR A 458 8.83 27.01 8.79
CA TYR A 458 8.51 27.08 10.21
C TYR A 458 9.41 26.19 11.08
N PHE A 459 9.58 24.92 10.69
CA PHE A 459 10.45 23.97 11.40
C PHE A 459 11.93 24.23 11.15
N TYR A 460 12.31 24.67 9.95
CA TYR A 460 13.68 25.01 9.60
C TYR A 460 14.23 26.13 10.49
N ARG A 461 13.42 27.15 10.77
CA ARG A 461 13.77 28.26 11.68
C ARG A 461 13.80 27.84 13.16
N ARG A 462 13.21 26.70 13.50
CA ARG A 462 13.03 26.21 14.88
C ARG A 462 13.61 24.81 15.04
N SER A 463 14.92 24.68 14.86
CA SER A 463 15.61 23.38 14.87
C SER A 463 15.38 22.57 16.15
N ARG A 464 15.33 23.22 17.33
CA ARG A 464 15.03 22.54 18.60
C ARG A 464 13.64 21.91 18.60
N LEU A 465 12.62 22.67 18.16
CA LEU A 465 11.25 22.16 18.03
C LEU A 465 11.19 21.01 17.03
N LEU A 466 11.91 21.10 15.91
CA LEU A 466 12.00 20.02 14.93
C LEU A 466 12.59 18.74 15.57
N ASP A 467 13.66 18.86 16.34
CA ASP A 467 14.29 17.72 17.03
C ASP A 467 13.33 17.10 18.07
N ASP A 468 12.64 17.93 18.86
CA ASP A 468 11.67 17.49 19.85
C ASP A 468 10.48 16.76 19.20
N VAL A 469 9.92 17.31 18.11
CA VAL A 469 8.84 16.68 17.35
C VAL A 469 9.30 15.38 16.70
N ARG A 470 10.51 15.33 16.13
CA ARG A 470 11.07 14.09 15.57
C ARG A 470 11.30 13.04 16.65
N LEU A 471 11.68 13.43 17.85
CA LEU A 471 11.83 12.50 18.98
C LEU A 471 10.47 11.93 19.39
N ALA A 472 9.44 12.76 19.51
CA ALA A 472 8.08 12.30 19.79
C ALA A 472 7.50 11.41 18.67
N LEU A 473 7.80 11.70 17.41
CA LEU A 473 7.40 10.82 16.30
C LEU A 473 8.09 9.46 16.33
N LYS A 474 9.34 9.37 16.80
CA LYS A 474 10.04 8.07 16.93
C LYS A 474 9.43 7.15 17.98
N SER A 475 8.71 7.70 18.96
CA SER A 475 7.92 6.89 19.90
C SER A 475 6.57 6.45 19.32
N SER A 476 6.14 7.01 18.19
CA SER A 476 4.99 6.54 17.43
C SER A 476 5.39 5.36 16.55
N ASN A 477 4.63 4.28 16.64
CA ASN A 477 4.74 3.14 15.73
C ASN A 477 3.75 3.29 14.56
N ASP A 478 3.53 2.23 13.79
CA ASP A 478 2.66 2.23 12.62
C ASP A 478 1.18 2.08 12.99
N ALA A 479 0.64 3.08 13.68
CA ALA A 479 -0.74 3.07 14.18
C ALA A 479 -1.80 2.83 13.09
N GLN A 480 -1.55 3.27 11.85
CA GLN A 480 -2.48 3.02 10.74
C GLN A 480 -2.64 1.52 10.50
N ARG A 481 -1.53 0.77 10.45
CA ARG A 481 -1.55 -0.68 10.26
C ARG A 481 -2.03 -1.42 11.50
N ALA A 482 -1.63 -0.98 12.69
CA ALA A 482 -2.13 -1.52 13.95
C ALA A 482 -3.66 -1.42 14.04
N LEU A 483 -4.23 -0.26 13.70
CA LEU A 483 -5.68 -0.03 13.70
C LEU A 483 -6.42 -0.97 12.74
N GLN A 484 -5.89 -1.18 11.53
CA GLN A 484 -6.52 -2.09 10.58
C GLN A 484 -6.46 -3.55 11.04
N ARG A 485 -5.34 -4.00 11.62
CA ARG A 485 -5.25 -5.35 12.21
C ARG A 485 -6.27 -5.54 13.31
N LEU A 486 -6.40 -4.57 14.20
CA LEU A 486 -7.41 -4.58 15.28
C LEU A 486 -8.84 -4.60 14.71
N SER A 487 -9.13 -3.77 13.70
CA SER A 487 -10.43 -3.75 13.03
C SER A 487 -10.79 -5.08 12.36
N LEU A 488 -9.80 -5.84 11.90
CA LEU A 488 -9.96 -7.15 11.29
C LEU A 488 -9.96 -8.30 12.31
N ARG A 489 -9.95 -8.00 13.63
CA ARG A 489 -9.82 -8.97 14.72
C ARG A 489 -8.57 -9.86 14.61
N LYS A 490 -7.52 -9.29 14.01
CA LYS A 490 -6.19 -9.90 13.87
C LYS A 490 -5.13 -9.15 14.67
N GLY A 491 -5.55 -8.16 15.46
CA GLY A 491 -4.65 -7.36 16.26
C GLY A 491 -4.14 -8.10 17.49
N GLN A 492 -2.91 -7.79 17.88
CA GLN A 492 -2.26 -8.27 19.10
C GLN A 492 -2.22 -7.18 20.18
N HIS A 493 -1.81 -7.54 21.39
CA HIS A 493 -1.66 -6.59 22.50
C HIS A 493 -0.61 -5.50 22.17
N SER A 494 0.41 -5.86 21.39
CA SER A 494 1.37 -4.90 20.85
C SER A 494 0.69 -3.82 20.01
N ASP A 495 -0.28 -4.18 19.18
CA ASP A 495 -1.00 -3.22 18.31
C ASP A 495 -1.78 -2.19 19.13
N LEU A 496 -2.39 -2.62 20.25
CA LEU A 496 -3.03 -1.68 21.18
C LEU A 496 -2.01 -0.74 21.84
N LEU A 497 -0.85 -1.27 22.26
CA LEU A 497 0.22 -0.43 22.81
C LEU A 497 0.73 0.56 21.76
N GLU A 498 0.88 0.16 20.50
CA GLU A 498 1.25 1.04 19.39
C GLU A 498 0.27 2.20 19.21
N LEU A 499 -1.03 1.93 19.27
CA LEU A 499 -2.06 2.97 19.25
C LEU A 499 -1.91 3.93 20.42
N LYS A 500 -1.79 3.41 21.64
CA LYS A 500 -1.60 4.22 22.85
C LYS A 500 -0.41 5.16 22.73
N TRP A 501 0.75 4.64 22.32
CA TRP A 501 1.98 5.45 22.18
C TRP A 501 1.85 6.50 21.09
N THR A 502 1.15 6.19 20.01
CA THR A 502 0.87 7.14 18.94
C THR A 502 -0.03 8.28 19.43
N LEU A 503 -1.12 7.97 20.14
CA LEU A 503 -2.02 8.98 20.71
C LEU A 503 -1.30 9.90 21.72
N LYS A 504 -0.47 9.32 22.60
CA LYS A 504 0.38 10.10 23.51
C LYS A 504 1.37 11.01 22.75
N SER A 505 2.00 10.49 21.70
CA SER A 505 2.92 11.25 20.85
C SER A 505 2.21 12.40 20.14
N MET A 506 1.00 12.16 19.62
CA MET A 506 0.14 13.19 19.02
C MET A 506 -0.15 14.32 20.02
N LYS A 507 -0.52 13.99 21.26
CA LYS A 507 -0.73 14.98 22.33
C LYS A 507 0.51 15.83 22.58
N THR A 508 1.67 15.19 22.75
CA THR A 508 2.95 15.89 22.98
C THR A 508 3.29 16.83 21.82
N ILE A 509 3.16 16.36 20.57
CA ILE A 509 3.45 17.16 19.37
C ILE A 509 2.49 18.36 19.31
N LYS A 510 1.19 18.16 19.55
CA LYS A 510 0.18 19.23 19.55
C LYS A 510 0.55 20.33 20.54
N GLN A 511 0.87 19.96 21.78
CA GLN A 511 1.26 20.88 22.84
C GLN A 511 2.55 21.65 22.52
N GLN A 512 3.57 20.97 21.99
CA GLN A 512 4.85 21.58 21.61
C GLN A 512 4.68 22.62 20.50
N ILE A 513 3.94 22.29 19.44
CA ILE A 513 3.71 23.21 18.33
C ILE A 513 2.83 24.38 18.78
N GLN A 514 1.75 24.15 19.54
CA GLN A 514 0.90 25.21 20.09
C GLN A 514 1.70 26.18 20.97
N SER A 515 2.54 25.66 21.87
CA SER A 515 3.39 26.49 22.73
C SER A 515 4.35 27.36 21.91
N SER A 516 4.95 26.79 20.86
CA SER A 516 5.84 27.53 19.96
C SER A 516 5.11 28.61 19.16
N LEU A 517 3.84 28.38 18.77
CA LEU A 517 3.02 29.38 18.08
C LEU A 517 2.69 30.56 18.99
N LEU A 518 2.45 30.32 20.28
CA LEU A 518 2.17 31.37 21.27
C LEU A 518 3.39 32.26 21.57
N ILE A 519 4.59 31.69 21.60
CA ILE A 519 5.85 32.40 21.91
C ILE A 519 6.34 33.24 20.71
N GLY A 520 5.93 32.90 19.48
CA GLY A 520 6.45 33.48 18.24
C GLY A 520 5.93 34.88 17.85
N ASN A 521 5.18 35.57 18.71
CA ASN A 521 4.53 36.86 18.37
C ASN A 521 5.49 38.07 18.29
N GLU A 522 6.74 37.97 18.72
CA GLU A 522 7.64 39.13 18.77
C GLU A 522 8.58 39.27 17.56
N ASP A 523 8.83 38.22 16.78
CA ASP A 523 9.77 38.27 15.67
C ASP A 523 9.19 37.69 14.37
N SER A 524 8.81 38.59 13.46
CA SER A 524 8.90 38.39 12.01
C SER A 524 8.05 37.26 11.38
N PHE A 525 6.72 37.31 11.54
CA PHE A 525 5.82 36.56 10.65
C PHE A 525 5.17 37.49 9.61
N ASN A 526 5.36 37.18 8.32
CA ASN A 526 4.67 37.86 7.21
C ASN A 526 3.23 37.35 7.00
N LEU A 527 2.78 36.40 7.81
CA LEU A 527 1.41 35.88 7.86
C LEU A 527 0.93 35.99 9.30
N GLU A 528 -0.30 36.47 9.53
CA GLU A 528 -0.85 36.42 10.88
C GLU A 528 -0.84 34.97 11.39
N PRO A 529 -0.38 34.72 12.64
CA PRO A 529 -0.25 33.38 13.20
C PRO A 529 -1.51 32.52 13.02
N ALA A 530 -2.69 33.14 13.07
CA ALA A 530 -4.01 32.51 12.90
C ALA A 530 -4.25 31.85 11.52
N HIS A 531 -3.49 32.20 10.49
CA HIS A 531 -3.66 31.68 9.13
C HIS A 531 -2.55 30.70 8.71
N HIS A 532 -1.64 30.33 9.61
CA HIS A 532 -0.56 29.41 9.27
C HIS A 532 -1.10 28.00 8.95
N PRO A 533 -0.65 27.31 7.89
CA PRO A 533 -1.14 25.98 7.51
C PRO A 533 -1.04 24.91 8.61
N LEU A 534 -0.14 25.11 9.58
CA LEU A 534 0.00 24.26 10.77
C LEU A 534 -1.24 24.28 11.67
N ILE A 535 -1.96 25.38 11.77
CA ILE A 535 -3.15 25.45 12.64
C ILE A 535 -4.20 24.44 12.16
N LYS A 536 -4.47 24.42 10.85
CA LYS A 536 -5.37 23.43 10.27
C LYS A 536 -4.93 21.97 10.51
N LEU A 537 -3.62 21.72 10.53
CA LEU A 537 -3.08 20.38 10.87
C LEU A 537 -3.26 20.04 12.35
N LEU A 538 -3.11 21.02 13.24
CA LEU A 538 -3.31 20.83 14.69
C LEU A 538 -4.79 20.66 15.04
N ASP A 539 -5.68 21.36 14.35
CA ASP A 539 -7.13 21.25 14.53
C ASP A 539 -7.61 19.84 14.19
N GLY A 540 -7.08 19.26 13.10
CA GLY A 540 -7.37 17.87 12.72
C GLY A 540 -6.67 16.81 13.58
N LEU A 541 -5.78 17.18 14.50
CA LEU A 541 -5.07 16.24 15.36
C LEU A 541 -5.84 16.01 16.66
N ASP A 542 -6.81 15.09 16.63
CA ASP A 542 -7.49 14.62 17.85
C ASP A 542 -6.58 13.65 18.62
N THR A 543 -6.32 13.95 19.89
CA THR A 543 -5.36 13.21 20.72
C THR A 543 -6.00 12.01 21.42
N HIS A 544 -7.35 11.93 21.44
CA HIS A 544 -8.12 10.85 22.06
C HIS A 544 -7.57 10.39 23.43
N ASP A 545 -7.32 11.33 24.33
CA ASP A 545 -6.63 11.10 25.60
C ASP A 545 -7.27 9.98 26.44
N HIS A 546 -8.60 9.95 26.52
CA HIS A 546 -9.36 8.93 27.23
C HIS A 546 -9.14 7.51 26.66
N LEU A 547 -8.97 7.38 25.35
CA LEU A 547 -8.69 6.08 24.72
C LEU A 547 -7.27 5.62 25.06
N ALA A 548 -6.30 6.52 25.04
CA ALA A 548 -4.93 6.20 25.44
C ALA A 548 -4.87 5.74 26.92
N GLU A 549 -5.61 6.40 27.81
CA GLU A 549 -5.73 6.00 29.22
C GLU A 549 -6.46 4.66 29.39
N ALA A 550 -7.55 4.44 28.64
CA ALA A 550 -8.29 3.18 28.68
C ALA A 550 -7.40 2.00 28.26
N ILE A 551 -6.61 2.15 27.19
CA ILE A 551 -5.65 1.12 26.75
C ILE A 551 -4.58 0.88 27.82
N ALA A 552 -4.03 1.96 28.42
CA ALA A 552 -3.01 1.85 29.46
C ALA A 552 -3.52 1.07 30.68
N ASN A 553 -4.77 1.31 31.10
CA ASN A 553 -5.38 0.64 32.24
C ASN A 553 -5.79 -0.82 31.93
N ALA A 554 -5.99 -1.16 30.66
CA ALA A 554 -6.40 -2.49 30.23
C ALA A 554 -5.24 -3.47 30.02
N ILE A 555 -4.00 -2.98 29.85
CA ILE A 555 -2.84 -3.80 29.49
C ILE A 555 -1.73 -3.65 30.54
N ASP A 556 -1.31 -4.78 31.11
CA ASP A 556 -0.08 -4.85 31.92
C ASP A 556 1.14 -4.71 30.99
N GLU A 557 1.65 -3.49 30.87
CA GLU A 557 2.77 -3.15 29.98
C GLU A 557 4.05 -3.90 30.34
N GLU A 558 4.36 -4.03 31.63
CA GLU A 558 5.59 -4.69 32.10
C GLU A 558 5.57 -6.17 31.73
N TYR A 559 4.42 -6.83 31.89
CA TYR A 559 4.25 -8.21 31.48
C TYR A 559 4.40 -8.40 29.96
N VAL A 560 3.81 -7.52 29.16
CA VAL A 560 3.87 -7.61 27.68
C VAL A 560 5.30 -7.39 27.18
N ILE A 561 6.00 -6.38 27.69
CA ILE A 561 7.38 -6.03 27.30
C ILE A 561 8.37 -7.11 27.74
N ALA A 562 8.24 -7.64 28.97
CA ALA A 562 9.13 -8.68 29.51
C ALA A 562 9.02 -10.02 28.75
N LYS A 563 7.87 -10.29 28.11
CA LYS A 563 7.66 -11.53 27.35
C LYS A 563 8.08 -11.38 25.88
N ASN A 564 7.80 -10.23 25.26
CA ASN A 564 8.31 -9.91 23.91
C ASN A 564 9.84 -10.01 23.80
N THR A 565 10.55 -9.81 24.91
CA THR A 565 12.03 -9.91 24.98
C THR A 565 12.56 -11.33 25.27
N LYS A 566 11.75 -12.22 25.86
CA LYS A 566 12.18 -13.57 26.29
C LYS A 566 11.71 -14.70 25.39
N ASP A 567 10.56 -14.52 24.75
CA ASP A 567 9.87 -15.58 24.03
C ASP A 567 9.09 -14.90 22.93
N ASN A 568 9.47 -15.15 21.68
CA ASN A 568 8.75 -14.72 20.47
C ASN A 568 7.39 -15.46 20.38
N ARG A 569 6.58 -15.42 21.45
CA ARG A 569 5.30 -16.08 21.62
C ARG A 569 4.19 -15.07 21.32
N ASP A 570 3.35 -15.41 20.35
CA ASP A 570 2.11 -14.69 20.08
C ASP A 570 1.24 -14.70 21.34
N PHE A 571 0.95 -13.51 21.85
CA PHE A 571 -0.24 -13.33 22.66
C PHE A 571 -1.42 -13.52 21.70
N GLY A 572 -2.31 -14.49 21.96
CA GLY A 572 -3.48 -14.69 21.12
C GLY A 572 -4.22 -13.38 20.80
N TYR A 573 -4.96 -13.37 19.70
CA TYR A 573 -5.61 -12.17 19.18
C TYR A 573 -6.46 -11.46 20.25
N VAL A 574 -6.39 -10.13 20.27
CA VAL A 574 -7.25 -9.34 21.15
C VAL A 574 -8.65 -9.31 20.56
N ASN A 575 -9.64 -9.77 21.32
CA ASN A 575 -11.04 -9.58 20.96
C ASN A 575 -11.38 -8.09 21.16
N ALA A 576 -11.44 -7.35 20.06
CA ALA A 576 -11.92 -5.96 20.01
C ALA A 576 -13.44 -5.89 20.18
#